data_AF-A0A5Q0P4A9-F1
#
_entry.id   AF-A0A5Q0P4A9-F1
#
_cell.length_a   1.000
_cell.length_b   1.000
_cell.length_c   1.000
_cell.angle_alpha   90.00
_cell.angle_beta   90.00
_cell.angle_gamma   90.00
#
_symmetry.space_group_name_H-M   'P 1'
#
loop_
_entity.id
_entity.type
_entity.pdbx_description
1 polymer ?
#
loop_
_entity_poly.entity_id
_entity_poly.type
_entity_poly.pdbx_seq_one_letter_code
_entity_poly.pdbx_strand_id
1 'polypeptide(L)'
;MDKLAITAALFALGLWVWSEYFRAIPHLEQPGVLKNFKVEVIEPHEAEYRVLDKQYYSPNQRMLHPASPMVGSFNDLAYLSNIDVLLVQPNVSTVELKQVKLEQDARCFSLEPKESTANLNQLQAQIQNLSVIAANESVANQIRRLKSNQHIKLSGDWVNVHSVKINKAFHVGFGSKNSAQCRLFRVNAITRLN
;
A
#
# COMPACT_ATOMS: atom_id res chain seq x y z
N MET A 1 -32.28 26.31 7.49
CA MET A 1 -30.83 26.07 7.42
C MET A 1 -30.51 24.57 7.32
N ASP A 2 -31.28 23.70 7.96
CA ASP A 2 -31.04 22.24 7.98
C ASP A 2 -31.03 21.55 6.61
N LYS A 3 -31.93 21.93 5.69
CA LYS A 3 -31.97 21.32 4.34
C LYS A 3 -30.69 21.56 3.53
N LEU A 4 -30.11 22.76 3.65
CA LEU A 4 -28.89 23.14 2.92
C LEU A 4 -27.65 22.45 3.50
N ALA A 5 -27.60 22.29 4.83
CA ALA A 5 -26.56 21.52 5.51
C ALA A 5 -26.62 20.02 5.16
N ILE A 6 -27.82 19.43 5.12
CA ILE A 6 -28.02 18.03 4.72
C ILE A 6 -27.59 17.81 3.27
N THR A 7 -27.97 18.71 2.34
CA THR A 7 -27.54 18.62 0.94
C THR A 7 -26.02 18.76 0.80
N ALA A 8 -25.40 19.69 1.52
CA ALA A 8 -23.94 19.83 1.52
C ALA A 8 -23.24 18.58 2.07
N ALA A 9 -23.76 17.98 3.13
CA ALA A 9 -23.24 16.74 3.70
C ALA A 9 -23.35 15.57 2.72
N LEU A 10 -24.50 15.40 2.05
CA LEU A 10 -24.69 14.35 1.04
C LEU A 10 -23.79 14.55 -0.18
N PHE A 11 -23.60 15.79 -0.62
CA PHE A 11 -22.69 16.10 -1.72
C PHE A 11 -21.23 15.83 -1.36
N ALA A 12 -20.81 16.25 -0.16
CA ALA A 12 -19.47 15.94 0.36
C ALA A 12 -19.24 14.43 0.51
N LEU A 13 -20.26 13.68 0.96
CA LEU A 13 -20.20 12.22 1.06
C LEU A 13 -20.12 11.58 -0.33
N GLY A 14 -20.88 12.08 -1.30
CA GLY A 14 -20.79 11.67 -2.70
C GLY A 14 -19.40 11.90 -3.30
N LEU A 15 -18.81 13.08 -3.09
CA LEU A 15 -17.45 13.40 -3.50
C LEU A 15 -16.41 12.52 -2.82
N TRP A 16 -16.59 12.23 -1.52
CA TRP A 16 -15.69 11.37 -0.77
C TRP A 16 -15.71 9.93 -1.31
N VAL A 17 -16.90 9.35 -1.46
CA VAL A 17 -17.08 8.00 -2.06
C VAL A 17 -16.50 7.95 -3.47
N TRP A 18 -16.74 8.99 -4.28
CA TRP A 18 -16.20 9.09 -5.64
C TRP A 18 -14.67 9.14 -5.62
N SER A 19 -14.08 9.94 -4.74
CA SER A 19 -12.62 10.07 -4.62
C SER A 19 -11.94 8.77 -4.18
N GLU A 20 -12.55 8.00 -3.27
CA GLU A 20 -12.03 6.69 -2.85
C GLU A 20 -12.21 5.63 -3.94
N TYR A 21 -13.33 5.65 -4.66
CA TYR A 21 -13.64 4.66 -5.68
C TYR A 21 -12.79 4.81 -6.95
N PHE A 22 -12.50 6.06 -7.35
CA PHE A 22 -11.77 6.39 -8.58
C PHE A 22 -10.27 6.66 -8.37
N ARG A 23 -9.72 6.40 -7.18
CA ARG A 23 -8.26 6.40 -6.98
C ARG A 23 -7.61 5.34 -7.88
N ALA A 24 -6.95 5.82 -8.94
CA ALA A 24 -6.16 4.99 -9.82
C ALA A 24 -4.92 4.47 -9.08
N ILE A 25 -4.63 3.18 -9.22
CA ILE A 25 -3.39 2.57 -8.73
C ILE A 25 -2.42 2.52 -9.92
N PRO A 26 -1.21 3.10 -9.82
CA PRO A 26 -0.21 3.02 -10.88
C PRO A 26 0.22 1.56 -11.10
N HIS A 27 0.62 1.25 -12.33
CA HIS A 27 1.06 -0.09 -12.72
C HIS A 27 2.23 -0.03 -13.69
N LEU A 28 2.97 -1.14 -13.79
CA LEU A 28 4.21 -1.20 -14.56
C LEU A 28 4.01 -1.08 -16.07
N GLU A 29 2.84 -1.39 -16.62
CA GLU A 29 2.59 -1.16 -18.05
C GLU A 29 2.39 0.32 -18.41
N GLN A 30 2.29 1.23 -17.42
CA GLN A 30 2.13 2.65 -17.71
C GLN A 30 3.45 3.26 -18.23
N PRO A 31 3.45 3.93 -19.39
CA PRO A 31 4.67 4.52 -19.95
C PRO A 31 5.35 5.53 -19.02
N GLY A 32 4.58 6.27 -18.23
CA GLY A 32 5.11 7.24 -17.27
C GLY A 32 5.86 6.60 -16.09
N VAL A 33 5.49 5.38 -15.71
CA VAL A 33 6.10 4.65 -14.59
C VAL A 33 7.45 4.07 -15.02
N LEU A 34 7.49 3.34 -16.15
CA LEU A 34 8.72 2.70 -16.63
C LEU A 34 9.84 3.69 -17.00
N LYS A 35 9.49 4.90 -17.40
CA LYS A 35 10.48 5.95 -17.70
C LYS A 35 11.22 6.45 -16.45
N ASN A 36 10.62 6.31 -15.28
CA ASN A 36 11.09 6.94 -14.05
C ASN A 36 11.59 5.94 -13.01
N PHE A 37 11.10 4.71 -13.04
CA PHE A 37 11.39 3.68 -12.05
C PHE A 37 11.94 2.42 -12.71
N LYS A 38 13.03 1.90 -12.14
CA LYS A 38 13.57 0.58 -12.44
C LYS A 38 13.19 -0.35 -11.29
N VAL A 39 12.42 -1.40 -11.60
CA VAL A 39 12.00 -2.41 -10.64
C VAL A 39 12.84 -3.67 -10.87
N GLU A 40 13.61 -4.06 -9.85
CA GLU A 40 14.49 -5.22 -9.87
C GLU A 40 13.91 -6.32 -9.00
N VAL A 41 13.68 -7.49 -9.58
CA VAL A 41 13.17 -8.66 -8.84
C VAL A 41 14.29 -9.24 -7.99
N ILE A 42 14.01 -9.45 -6.71
CA ILE A 42 14.91 -10.09 -5.75
C ILE A 42 14.57 -11.58 -5.69
N GLU A 43 13.32 -11.90 -5.38
CA GLU A 43 12.85 -13.27 -5.16
C GLU A 43 11.33 -13.36 -5.43
N PRO A 44 10.86 -14.44 -6.08
CA PRO A 44 9.44 -14.70 -6.23
C PRO A 44 8.83 -15.12 -4.89
N HIS A 45 7.55 -14.82 -4.70
CA HIS A 45 6.84 -15.14 -3.46
C HIS A 45 5.38 -15.45 -3.74
N GLU A 46 4.89 -16.50 -3.10
CA GLU A 46 3.50 -16.90 -3.16
C GLU A 46 3.04 -17.44 -1.81
N ALA A 47 1.99 -16.85 -1.24
CA ALA A 47 1.45 -17.27 0.04
C ALA A 47 -0.01 -16.84 0.22
N GLU A 48 -0.66 -17.46 1.20
CA GLU A 48 -2.02 -17.12 1.62
C GLU A 48 -1.99 -16.11 2.77
N TYR A 49 -2.93 -15.18 2.74
CA TYR A 49 -3.05 -14.11 3.71
C TYR A 49 -4.50 -13.75 3.98
N ARG A 50 -4.72 -13.16 5.15
CA ARG A 50 -5.90 -12.36 5.43
C ARG A 50 -5.54 -10.88 5.34
N VAL A 51 -6.32 -10.11 4.58
CA VAL A 51 -6.14 -8.66 4.47
C VAL A 51 -6.60 -8.01 5.77
N LEU A 52 -5.72 -7.25 6.44
CA LEU A 52 -6.09 -6.47 7.62
C LEU A 52 -6.63 -5.10 7.21
N ASP A 53 -5.83 -4.37 6.44
CA ASP A 53 -6.14 -3.00 6.04
C ASP A 53 -5.42 -2.59 4.75
N LYS A 54 -5.77 -1.43 4.21
CA LYS A 54 -5.09 -0.79 3.09
C LYS A 54 -5.06 0.71 3.28
N GLN A 55 -3.94 1.33 2.93
CA GLN A 55 -3.75 2.77 3.03
C GLN A 55 -3.30 3.34 1.69
N TYR A 56 -3.97 4.39 1.23
CA TYR A 56 -3.59 5.11 0.01
C TYR A 56 -2.70 6.30 0.31
N TYR A 57 -1.84 6.60 -0.66
CA TYR A 57 -0.91 7.71 -0.64
C TYR A 57 -1.12 8.57 -1.87
N SER A 58 -0.97 9.88 -1.69
CA SER A 58 -0.85 10.82 -2.79
C SER A 58 0.60 11.28 -2.86
N PRO A 59 1.12 11.59 -4.07
CA PRO A 59 2.42 12.21 -4.20
C PRO A 59 2.51 13.47 -3.35
N ASN A 60 3.61 13.64 -2.63
CA ASN A 60 3.85 14.80 -1.82
C ASN A 60 3.99 16.03 -2.72
N GLN A 61 3.01 16.93 -2.66
CA GLN A 61 3.01 18.19 -3.41
C GLN A 61 4.22 19.08 -3.08
N ARG A 62 4.93 18.86 -1.96
CA ARG A 62 6.15 19.63 -1.63
C ARG A 62 7.40 19.20 -2.41
N MET A 63 7.34 18.12 -3.19
CA MET A 63 8.36 17.82 -4.22
C MET A 63 8.07 18.54 -5.55
N LEU A 64 7.54 19.78 -5.48
CA LEU A 64 7.46 20.75 -6.58
C LEU A 64 8.88 21.24 -6.96
N HIS A 65 9.72 20.34 -7.46
CA HIS A 65 10.48 20.72 -8.63
C HIS A 65 9.68 20.20 -9.81
N PRO A 66 8.95 21.08 -10.53
CA PRO A 66 8.50 20.74 -11.87
C PRO A 66 9.77 20.50 -12.67
N ALA A 67 10.19 19.25 -12.77
CA ALA A 67 11.20 18.87 -13.72
C ALA A 67 10.53 19.06 -15.10
N SER A 68 10.75 20.24 -15.68
CA SER A 68 10.76 20.63 -17.11
C SER A 68 9.70 20.02 -18.06
N PRO A 69 9.19 20.76 -19.07
CA PRO A 69 8.10 20.32 -19.97
C PRO A 69 8.43 19.10 -20.84
N MET A 70 9.64 18.54 -20.74
CA MET A 70 10.04 17.28 -21.35
C MET A 70 10.45 16.27 -20.27
N VAL A 71 9.49 15.43 -19.89
CA VAL A 71 9.63 14.22 -19.05
C VAL A 71 10.17 14.49 -17.64
N GLY A 72 9.31 15.02 -16.77
CA GLY A 72 9.63 15.27 -15.37
C GLY A 72 9.92 13.99 -14.58
N SER A 73 11.00 13.99 -13.80
CA SER A 73 11.38 12.84 -13.00
C SER A 73 10.48 12.69 -11.77
N PHE A 74 9.69 11.63 -11.73
CA PHE A 74 8.92 11.28 -10.55
C PHE A 74 9.87 10.78 -9.46
N ASN A 75 10.16 11.61 -8.46
CA ASN A 75 11.02 11.25 -7.32
C ASN A 75 10.23 10.77 -6.09
N ASP A 76 8.92 10.60 -6.23
CA ASP A 76 8.06 10.09 -5.16
C ASP A 76 7.62 8.66 -5.49
N LEU A 77 7.78 7.76 -4.52
CA LEU A 77 7.34 6.38 -4.61
C LEU A 77 5.84 6.25 -4.89
N ALA A 78 5.02 7.23 -4.48
CA ALA A 78 3.59 7.25 -4.77
C ALA A 78 3.25 7.22 -6.27
N TYR A 79 4.17 7.59 -7.16
CA TYR A 79 3.95 7.44 -8.61
C TYR A 79 4.11 6.00 -9.13
N LEU A 80 4.65 5.10 -8.31
CA LEU A 80 4.84 3.67 -8.62
C LEU A 80 4.03 2.75 -7.69
N SER A 81 4.00 3.08 -6.40
CA SER A 81 3.27 2.38 -5.35
C SER A 81 2.55 3.42 -4.50
N ASN A 82 1.27 3.65 -4.79
CA ASN A 82 0.44 4.61 -4.07
C ASN A 82 -0.46 3.96 -3.00
N ILE A 83 -0.26 2.67 -2.73
CA ILE A 83 -1.07 1.92 -1.79
C ILE A 83 -0.18 0.96 -1.01
N ASP A 84 -0.39 0.94 0.30
CA ASP A 84 0.13 -0.09 1.18
C ASP A 84 -0.99 -1.05 1.53
N VAL A 85 -0.67 -2.33 1.56
CA VAL A 85 -1.59 -3.40 1.96
C VAL A 85 -1.00 -4.08 3.19
N LEU A 86 -1.79 -4.12 4.26
CA LEU A 86 -1.45 -4.82 5.48
C LEU A 86 -2.07 -6.21 5.46
N LEU A 87 -1.22 -7.22 5.58
CA LEU A 87 -1.59 -8.63 5.53
C LEU A 87 -1.20 -9.34 6.81
N VAL A 88 -1.92 -10.41 7.14
CA VAL A 88 -1.58 -11.31 8.24
C VAL A 88 -1.68 -12.76 7.80
N GLN A 89 -0.89 -13.64 8.40
CA GLN A 89 -1.06 -15.08 8.19
C GLN A 89 -2.50 -15.52 8.54
N PRO A 90 -3.09 -16.47 7.78
CA PRO A 90 -4.50 -16.82 7.91
C PRO A 90 -4.85 -17.51 9.23
N ASN A 91 -3.87 -18.12 9.90
CA ASN A 91 -4.01 -18.80 11.19
C ASN A 91 -4.12 -17.86 12.40
N VAL A 92 -3.81 -16.57 12.23
CA VAL A 92 -3.90 -15.59 13.32
C VAL A 92 -5.36 -15.34 13.65
N SER A 93 -5.71 -15.44 14.93
CA SER A 93 -7.09 -15.31 15.37
C SER A 93 -7.55 -13.85 15.34
N THR A 94 -8.86 -13.63 15.16
CA THR A 94 -9.46 -12.29 15.28
C THR A 94 -9.40 -11.74 16.72
N VAL A 95 -9.28 -12.61 17.72
CA VAL A 95 -9.16 -12.23 19.13
C VAL A 95 -7.79 -11.58 19.39
N GLU A 96 -6.71 -12.20 18.90
CA GLU A 96 -5.34 -11.63 19.00
C GLU A 96 -5.25 -10.27 18.31
N LEU A 97 -5.83 -10.12 17.12
CA LEU A 97 -5.83 -8.84 16.40
C LEU A 97 -6.63 -7.74 17.11
N LYS A 98 -7.65 -8.09 17.90
CA LYS A 98 -8.44 -7.09 18.64
C LYS A 98 -7.67 -6.50 19.82
N GLN A 99 -6.69 -7.23 20.35
CA GLN A 99 -5.86 -6.81 21.48
C GLN A 99 -4.77 -5.80 21.09
N VAL A 100 -4.61 -5.52 19.80
CA VAL A 100 -3.63 -4.56 19.28
C VAL A 100 -4.33 -3.40 18.57
N LYS A 101 -3.66 -2.26 18.61
CA LYS A 101 -3.94 -1.09 17.79
C LYS A 101 -2.91 -1.06 16.67
N LEU A 102 -3.37 -0.87 15.45
CA LEU A 102 -2.53 -0.65 14.29
C LEU A 102 -2.36 0.85 14.10
N GLU A 103 -1.12 1.31 14.10
CA GLU A 103 -0.77 2.68 13.71
C GLU A 103 0.11 2.64 12.48
N GLN A 104 0.03 3.67 11.64
CA GLN A 104 0.85 3.77 10.44
C GLN A 104 1.65 5.06 10.45
N ASP A 105 2.97 4.92 10.37
CA ASP A 105 3.92 6.03 10.31
C ASP A 105 4.89 5.82 9.15
N ALA A 106 5.09 6.85 8.33
CA ALA A 106 6.00 6.84 7.18
C ALA A 106 5.86 5.62 6.24
N ARG A 107 4.62 5.19 5.96
CA ARG A 107 4.32 3.96 5.15
C ARG A 107 4.68 2.63 5.84
N CYS A 108 4.96 2.69 7.13
CA CYS A 108 5.21 1.53 7.99
C CYS A 108 4.15 1.39 9.07
N PHE A 109 3.56 0.20 9.20
CA PHE A 109 2.71 -0.09 10.34
C PHE A 109 3.53 -0.41 11.60
N SER A 110 2.99 0.00 12.74
CA SER A 110 3.37 -0.42 14.08
C SER A 110 2.18 -1.07 14.77
N LEU A 111 2.49 -2.08 15.58
CA LEU A 111 1.54 -2.69 16.50
C LEU A 111 1.76 -2.09 17.87
N GLU A 112 0.69 -1.53 18.44
CA GLU A 112 0.66 -1.11 19.83
C GLU A 112 -0.28 -2.02 20.62
N PRO A 113 0.12 -2.52 21.80
CA PRO A 113 -0.77 -3.29 22.65
C PRO A 113 -1.88 -2.39 23.19
N LYS A 114 -3.14 -2.84 23.15
CA LYS A 114 -4.21 -2.19 23.91
C LYS A 114 -4.11 -2.54 25.40
N GLU A 115 -3.57 -3.71 25.72
CA GLU A 115 -3.33 -4.20 27.08
C GLU A 115 -1.94 -4.84 27.18
N SER A 116 -1.32 -4.80 28.37
CA SER A 116 0.08 -5.17 28.63
C SER A 116 0.45 -6.65 28.37
N THR A 117 -0.50 -7.51 28.00
CA THR A 117 -0.34 -8.97 27.93
C THR A 117 -0.20 -9.53 26.50
N ALA A 118 -0.28 -8.71 25.46
CA ALA A 118 -0.16 -9.19 24.08
C ALA A 118 1.29 -9.62 23.75
N ASN A 119 1.47 -10.82 23.20
CA ASN A 119 2.76 -11.26 22.66
C ASN A 119 3.04 -10.59 21.30
N LEU A 120 3.37 -9.29 21.34
CA LEU A 120 3.50 -8.41 20.18
C LEU A 120 4.54 -8.91 19.18
N ASN A 121 5.69 -9.41 19.65
CA ASN A 121 6.77 -9.83 18.78
C ASN A 121 6.37 -11.00 17.89
N GLN A 122 5.61 -11.95 18.43
CA GLN A 122 5.12 -13.11 17.67
C GLN A 122 4.07 -12.68 16.64
N LEU A 123 3.12 -11.82 17.05
CA LEU A 123 2.09 -11.31 16.14
C LEU A 123 2.71 -10.45 15.03
N GLN A 124 3.72 -9.64 15.35
CA GLN A 124 4.40 -8.76 14.39
C GLN A 124 5.12 -9.56 13.30
N ALA A 125 5.72 -10.70 13.63
CA ALA A 125 6.34 -11.60 12.66
C ALA A 125 5.34 -12.24 11.67
N GLN A 126 4.05 -12.28 12.04
CA GLN A 126 2.98 -12.84 11.22
C GLN A 126 2.27 -11.77 10.36
N ILE A 127 2.61 -10.50 10.54
CA ILE A 127 2.08 -9.38 9.77
C ILE A 127 3.07 -8.99 8.68
N GLN A 128 2.55 -8.65 7.50
CA GLN A 128 3.32 -8.16 6.36
C GLN A 128 2.79 -6.78 5.97
N ASN A 129 3.68 -5.79 5.95
CA ASN A 129 3.36 -4.48 5.42
C ASN A 129 3.98 -4.31 4.04
N LEU A 130 3.12 -4.31 3.02
CA LEU A 130 3.54 -4.31 1.63
C LEU A 130 3.20 -2.97 0.98
N SER A 131 4.21 -2.21 0.57
CA SER A 131 4.00 -1.18 -0.45
C SER A 131 3.93 -1.87 -1.80
N VAL A 132 2.72 -1.98 -2.35
CA VAL A 132 2.47 -2.84 -3.51
C VAL A 132 2.61 -2.07 -4.82
N ILE A 133 3.14 -2.76 -5.82
CA ILE A 133 3.31 -2.30 -7.21
C ILE A 133 2.51 -3.24 -8.09
N ALA A 134 1.55 -2.74 -8.84
CA ALA A 134 0.77 -3.57 -9.74
C ALA A 134 1.56 -3.90 -11.02
N ALA A 135 1.63 -5.18 -11.41
CA ALA A 135 2.25 -5.56 -12.68
C ALA A 135 1.52 -4.95 -13.89
N ASN A 136 0.19 -4.90 -13.86
CA ASN A 136 -0.66 -4.40 -14.94
C ASN A 136 -1.97 -3.79 -14.41
N GLU A 137 -2.80 -3.24 -15.32
CA GLU A 137 -4.07 -2.61 -14.96
C GLU A 137 -5.06 -3.59 -14.30
N SER A 138 -5.10 -4.84 -14.75
CA SER A 138 -5.97 -5.87 -14.17
C SER A 138 -5.61 -6.12 -12.71
N VAL A 139 -4.32 -6.26 -12.39
CA VAL A 139 -3.82 -6.41 -11.02
C VAL A 139 -4.07 -5.16 -10.18
N ALA A 140 -3.87 -3.96 -10.74
CA ALA A 140 -4.19 -2.71 -10.07
C ALA A 140 -5.68 -2.67 -9.64
N ASN A 141 -6.57 -3.13 -10.51
CA ASN A 141 -7.99 -3.26 -10.20
C ASN A 141 -8.29 -4.31 -9.13
N GLN A 142 -7.55 -5.43 -9.09
CA GLN A 142 -7.68 -6.43 -8.02
C GLN A 142 -7.23 -5.87 -6.67
N ILE A 143 -6.09 -5.21 -6.60
CA ILE A 143 -5.55 -4.56 -5.39
C ILE A 143 -6.57 -3.55 -4.84
N ARG A 144 -7.09 -2.66 -5.70
CA ARG A 144 -8.09 -1.65 -5.32
C ARG A 144 -9.31 -2.26 -4.64
N ARG A 145 -9.74 -3.44 -5.10
CA ARG A 145 -10.94 -4.14 -4.65
C ARG A 145 -10.72 -5.03 -3.41
N LEU A 146 -9.51 -5.08 -2.86
CA LEU A 146 -9.26 -5.76 -1.59
C LEU A 146 -10.09 -5.14 -0.46
N LYS A 147 -10.64 -5.99 0.40
CA LYS A 147 -11.41 -5.62 1.59
C LYS A 147 -10.75 -6.18 2.84
N SER A 148 -10.93 -5.51 3.97
CA SER A 148 -10.52 -6.04 5.28
C SER A 148 -11.18 -7.40 5.54
N ASN A 149 -10.45 -8.28 6.22
CA ASN A 149 -10.75 -9.68 6.53
C ASN A 149 -10.91 -10.62 5.32
N GLN A 150 -10.62 -10.15 4.11
CA GLN A 150 -10.67 -11.01 2.93
C GLN A 150 -9.50 -12.00 2.94
N HIS A 151 -9.77 -13.28 2.72
CA HIS A 151 -8.74 -14.30 2.50
C HIS A 151 -8.30 -14.27 1.04
N ILE A 152 -7.00 -14.26 0.82
CA ILE A 152 -6.40 -14.19 -0.52
C ILE A 152 -5.18 -15.09 -0.62
N LYS A 153 -4.95 -15.59 -1.83
CA LYS A 153 -3.63 -16.04 -2.29
C LYS A 153 -2.98 -14.89 -3.03
N LEU A 154 -1.80 -14.46 -2.57
CA LEU A 154 -1.01 -13.41 -3.19
C LEU A 154 0.18 -14.05 -3.91
N SER A 155 0.35 -13.73 -5.19
CA SER A 155 1.51 -14.16 -5.99
C SER A 155 2.20 -12.95 -6.59
N GLY A 156 3.52 -12.91 -6.51
CA GLY A 156 4.31 -11.75 -6.89
C GLY A 156 5.79 -11.92 -6.59
N ASP A 157 6.48 -10.79 -6.46
CA ASP A 157 7.91 -10.73 -6.26
C ASP A 157 8.28 -9.68 -5.23
N TRP A 158 9.23 -10.01 -4.36
CA TRP A 158 9.94 -8.98 -3.60
C TRP A 158 10.86 -8.22 -4.55
N VAL A 159 10.84 -6.89 -4.46
CA VAL A 159 11.54 -6.04 -5.42
C VAL A 159 12.34 -4.94 -4.74
N ASN A 160 13.44 -4.55 -5.40
CA ASN A 160 14.09 -3.27 -5.17
C ASN A 160 13.64 -2.28 -6.25
N VAL A 161 13.52 -1.01 -5.86
CA VAL A 161 13.13 0.05 -6.80
C VAL A 161 14.18 1.13 -6.79
N HIS A 162 14.60 1.53 -7.98
CA HIS A 162 15.53 2.62 -8.18
C HIS A 162 14.92 3.68 -9.09
N SER A 163 15.26 4.94 -8.87
CA SER A 163 14.99 5.99 -9.85
C SER A 163 15.90 5.78 -11.07
N VAL A 164 15.35 5.77 -12.28
CA VAL A 164 16.12 5.61 -13.52
C VAL A 164 17.13 6.75 -13.70
N LYS A 165 16.73 7.98 -13.38
CA LYS A 165 17.53 9.18 -13.65
C LYS A 165 18.75 9.32 -12.75
N ILE A 166 18.58 9.04 -11.45
CA ILE A 166 19.60 9.30 -10.43
C ILE A 166 20.12 8.02 -9.76
N ASN A 167 19.64 6.85 -10.18
CA ASN A 167 19.95 5.53 -9.61
C ASN A 167 19.78 5.44 -8.08
N LYS A 168 18.89 6.26 -7.52
CA LYS A 168 18.63 6.29 -6.08
C LYS A 168 17.63 5.20 -5.72
N ALA A 169 17.98 4.37 -4.73
CA ALA A 169 17.09 3.36 -4.17
C ALA A 169 15.93 4.02 -3.41
N PHE A 170 14.74 3.46 -3.57
CA PHE A 170 13.58 3.78 -2.76
C PHE A 170 13.50 2.81 -1.58
N HIS A 171 13.43 3.38 -0.38
CA HIS A 171 13.23 2.62 0.85
C HIS A 171 11.86 2.95 1.42
N VAL A 172 11.07 1.92 1.72
CA VAL A 172 9.79 2.07 2.43
C VAL A 172 10.08 2.20 3.92
N GLY A 173 9.32 3.00 4.63
CA GLY A 173 9.47 3.09 6.08
C GLY A 173 10.66 3.90 6.56
N PHE A 174 11.32 4.68 5.69
CA PHE A 174 12.44 5.51 6.11
C PHE A 174 12.01 6.43 7.26
N GLY A 175 12.71 6.34 8.40
CA GLY A 175 12.38 7.06 9.62
C GLY A 175 11.48 6.30 10.61
N SER A 176 10.85 5.20 10.21
CA SER A 176 10.06 4.35 11.09
C SER A 176 10.94 3.37 11.88
N LYS A 177 10.58 3.14 13.15
CA LYS A 177 11.20 2.11 14.00
C LYS A 177 11.03 0.69 13.44
N ASN A 178 10.03 0.46 12.59
CA ASN A 178 9.72 -0.84 11.99
C ASN A 178 10.12 -0.94 10.51
N SER A 179 11.00 -0.06 10.04
CA SER A 179 11.43 0.00 8.63
C SER A 179 11.85 -1.34 8.03
N ALA A 180 12.46 -2.23 8.82
CA ALA A 180 12.87 -3.57 8.39
C ALA A 180 11.71 -4.49 7.96
N GLN A 181 10.48 -4.20 8.38
CA GLN A 181 9.29 -5.02 8.11
C GLN A 181 8.46 -4.50 6.94
N CYS A 182 8.86 -3.37 6.35
CA CYS A 182 8.14 -2.73 5.27
C CYS A 182 8.92 -2.94 3.98
N ARG A 183 8.29 -3.63 3.04
CA ARG A 183 8.96 -4.06 1.80
C ARG A 183 8.13 -3.68 0.58
N LEU A 184 8.82 -3.48 -0.53
CA LEU A 184 8.20 -3.30 -1.83
C LEU A 184 7.87 -4.67 -2.42
N PHE A 185 6.67 -4.78 -2.96
CA PHE A 185 6.17 -6.02 -3.52
C PHE A 185 5.51 -5.78 -4.88
N ARG A 186 6.02 -6.42 -5.93
CA ARG A 186 5.36 -6.45 -7.23
C ARG A 186 4.29 -7.54 -7.21
N VAL A 187 3.03 -7.14 -7.32
CA VAL A 187 1.91 -8.08 -7.38
C VAL A 187 1.72 -8.52 -8.83
N ASN A 188 1.71 -9.84 -9.04
CA ASN A 188 1.42 -10.45 -10.33
C ASN A 188 -0.02 -10.99 -10.39
N ALA A 189 -0.53 -11.51 -9.27
CA ALA A 189 -1.91 -11.99 -9.19
C ALA A 189 -2.44 -11.99 -7.74
N ILE A 190 -3.76 -11.83 -7.61
CA ILE A 190 -4.50 -12.01 -6.36
C ILE A 190 -5.69 -12.92 -6.62
N THR A 191 -5.75 -14.05 -5.92
CA THR A 191 -6.89 -14.96 -5.95
C THR A 191 -7.65 -14.87 -4.64
N ARG A 192 -8.98 -14.72 -4.68
CA ARG A 192 -9.80 -14.77 -3.47
C ARG A 192 -9.97 -16.21 -3.03
N LEU A 193 -9.76 -16.46 -1.75
CA LEU A 193 -10.04 -17.76 -1.13
C LEU A 193 -11.36 -17.64 -0.38
N ASN A 194 -12.21 -18.67 -0.52
CA ASN A 194 -13.52 -18.74 0.13
C ASN A 194 -13.39 -19.23 1.56
#